data_AF-A0A970WD65-F1
#
_entry.id   AF-A0A970WD65-F1
#
_cell.length_a   1.000
_cell.length_b   1.000
_cell.length_c   1.000
_cell.angle_alpha   90.00
_cell.angle_beta   90.00
_cell.angle_gamma   90.00
#
_symmetry.space_group_name_H-M   'P 1'
#
loop_
_entity.id
_entity.type
_entity.pdbx_description
1 polymer ?
#
loop_
_entity_poly.entity_id
_entity_poly.type
_entity_poly.pdbx_seq_one_letter_code
_entity_poly.pdbx_strand_id
1 'polypeptide(L)'
;MNVRLVVLAWILAIPAAVVAAETYHKTPEATDYKCLFNHDYVPSQQRPAMTEGLKRITDVEFLKTVSNDYAVYPGFGTFPAGNEKTLRIIIPDDTSAVKFDRAVMRVETKQDCSDLQIDVSLNGTRLKPCEHEGTELFLPVAQNESYPTAERLKFYAVPLDLLVPGRITIHIKNVDREKRSVNLFSMELGLYR
;
A
#
# COMPACT_ATOMS: atom_id res chain seq x y z
N MET A 1 -7.59 17.21 -2.95
CA MET A 1 -6.41 16.86 -3.78
C MET A 1 -5.77 15.66 -3.10
N ASN A 2 -5.70 14.51 -3.77
CA ASN A 2 -5.17 13.28 -3.18
C ASN A 2 -3.70 13.15 -3.57
N VAL A 3 -2.81 12.99 -2.58
CA VAL A 3 -1.38 12.82 -2.83
C VAL A 3 -1.07 11.33 -2.77
N ARG A 4 -0.65 10.75 -3.91
CA ARG A 4 -0.15 9.36 -3.94
C ARG A 4 1.31 9.35 -3.48
N LEU A 5 1.57 8.83 -2.28
CA LEU A 5 2.93 8.59 -1.79
C LEU A 5 3.33 7.14 -2.10
N VAL A 6 4.06 6.92 -3.19
CA VAL A 6 4.60 5.60 -3.51
C VAL A 6 5.77 5.29 -2.57
N VAL A 7 5.56 4.40 -1.61
CA VAL A 7 6.65 3.89 -0.74
C VAL A 7 7.26 2.65 -1.40
N LEU A 8 8.42 2.81 -2.04
CA LEU A 8 9.22 1.67 -2.51
C LEU A 8 9.83 0.93 -1.32
N ALA A 9 9.27 -0.23 -0.98
CA ALA A 9 9.87 -1.16 -0.03
C ALA A 9 10.95 -2.00 -0.74
N TRP A 10 12.20 -1.84 -0.31
CA TRP A 10 13.33 -2.69 -0.71
C TRP A 10 13.62 -3.68 0.41
N ILE A 11 13.47 -4.99 0.16
CA ILE A 11 13.92 -6.04 1.08
C ILE A 11 14.82 -7.01 0.31
N LEU A 12 16.10 -7.03 0.67
CA LEU A 12 17.06 -8.05 0.24
C LEU A 12 16.72 -9.38 0.94
N ALA A 13 16.69 -10.48 0.18
CA ALA A 13 16.55 -11.81 0.74
C ALA A 13 17.83 -12.20 1.50
N ILE A 14 17.73 -12.44 2.81
CA ILE A 14 18.81 -13.00 3.64
C ILE A 14 18.32 -14.34 4.22
N PRO A 15 19.14 -15.41 4.18
CA PRO A 15 18.76 -16.72 4.70
C PRO A 15 18.54 -16.69 6.22
N ALA A 16 17.66 -17.59 6.68
CA ALA A 16 17.21 -17.70 8.05
C ALA A 16 18.34 -18.10 9.02
N ALA A 17 19.04 -17.12 9.58
CA ALA A 17 19.76 -17.27 10.85
C ALA A 17 20.00 -15.89 11.49
N VAL A 18 19.62 -15.77 12.77
CA VAL A 18 19.86 -14.65 13.70
C VAL A 18 18.96 -13.42 13.51
N VAL A 19 17.97 -13.30 14.39
CA VAL A 19 17.14 -12.11 14.60
C VAL A 19 17.99 -11.05 15.32
N ALA A 20 18.91 -10.43 14.58
CA ALA A 20 19.35 -9.07 14.89
C ALA A 20 18.27 -8.13 14.37
N ALA A 21 17.91 -7.12 15.15
CA ALA A 21 16.91 -6.12 14.77
C ALA A 21 17.20 -5.61 13.36
N GLU A 22 16.37 -6.02 12.39
CA GLU A 22 16.43 -5.50 11.02
C GLU A 22 16.21 -3.99 11.10
N THR A 23 17.30 -3.24 11.07
CA THR A 23 17.29 -1.81 10.83
C THR A 23 16.81 -1.62 9.41
N TYR A 24 15.49 -1.50 9.26
CA TYR A 24 14.89 -0.77 8.15
C TYR A 24 15.74 0.48 7.94
N HIS A 25 16.28 0.65 6.72
CA HIS A 25 16.91 1.90 6.33
C HIS A 25 15.81 2.97 6.28
N LYS A 26 15.43 3.47 7.47
CA LYS A 26 14.77 4.77 7.56
C LYS A 26 15.67 5.69 6.77
N THR A 27 15.11 6.38 5.79
CA THR A 27 15.66 7.66 5.37
C THR A 27 16.07 8.38 6.67
N PRO A 28 17.37 8.67 6.88
CA PRO A 28 17.82 9.26 8.14
C PRO A 28 16.92 10.44 8.50
N GLU A 29 16.63 10.65 9.78
CA GLU A 29 15.82 11.82 10.18
C GLU A 29 16.44 13.14 9.72
N ALA A 30 17.76 13.15 9.49
CA ALA A 30 18.52 14.26 8.92
C ALA A 30 18.35 14.46 7.40
N THR A 31 17.63 13.57 6.69
CA THR A 31 17.39 13.76 5.26
C THR A 31 16.32 14.82 5.04
N ASP A 32 16.74 15.94 4.50
CA ASP A 32 15.93 17.12 4.18
C ASP A 32 15.50 17.18 2.70
N TYR A 33 15.83 16.16 1.91
CA TYR A 33 15.50 16.08 0.49
C TYR A 33 14.77 14.78 0.11
N LYS A 34 14.05 14.83 -1.01
CA LYS A 34 13.47 13.65 -1.68
C LYS A 34 14.00 13.61 -3.11
N CYS A 35 14.62 12.50 -3.48
CA CYS A 35 15.06 12.28 -4.86
C CYS A 35 13.96 11.60 -5.66
N LEU A 36 13.56 12.22 -6.76
CA LEU A 36 12.68 11.61 -7.75
C LEU A 36 13.53 11.17 -8.94
N PHE A 37 13.60 9.86 -9.17
CA PHE A 37 14.25 9.30 -10.35
C PHE A 37 13.20 8.97 -11.41
N ASN A 38 13.60 9.02 -12.69
CA ASN A 38 12.78 8.67 -13.85
C ASN A 38 11.53 9.54 -14.12
N HIS A 39 11.35 10.67 -13.40
CA HIS A 39 10.23 11.57 -13.67
C HIS A 39 10.27 12.13 -15.11
N ASP A 40 11.46 12.36 -15.65
CA ASP A 40 11.65 12.87 -17.01
C ASP A 40 11.26 11.87 -18.11
N TYR A 41 11.13 10.58 -17.77
CA TYR A 41 10.66 9.54 -18.71
C TYR A 41 9.14 9.45 -18.79
N VAL A 42 8.40 10.15 -17.92
CA VAL A 42 6.94 10.21 -18.00
C VAL A 42 6.54 10.87 -19.33
N PRO A 43 5.54 10.34 -20.06
CA PRO A 43 5.04 10.98 -21.28
C PRO A 43 4.63 12.45 -21.03
N SER A 44 5.03 13.36 -21.93
CA SER A 44 4.84 14.81 -21.74
C SER A 44 3.41 15.21 -21.39
N GLN A 45 2.41 14.55 -21.97
CA GLN A 45 0.99 14.77 -21.71
C GLN A 45 0.54 14.41 -20.28
N GLN A 46 1.25 13.52 -19.58
CA GLN A 46 0.94 13.11 -18.21
C GLN A 46 1.72 13.91 -17.15
N ARG A 47 2.83 14.56 -17.55
CA ARG A 47 3.68 15.31 -16.64
C ARG A 47 2.95 16.40 -15.86
N PRO A 48 2.08 17.26 -16.44
CA PRO A 48 1.44 18.33 -15.68
C PRO A 48 0.65 17.83 -14.47
N ALA A 49 -0.15 16.76 -14.65
CA ALA A 49 -0.93 16.16 -13.57
C ALA A 49 -0.03 15.48 -12.52
N MET A 50 1.06 14.82 -12.94
CA MET A 50 2.03 14.26 -12.01
C MET A 50 2.78 15.35 -11.23
N THR A 51 3.24 16.40 -11.90
CA THR A 51 3.93 17.54 -11.27
C THR A 51 3.05 18.20 -10.22
N GLU A 52 1.74 18.33 -10.47
CA GLU A 52 0.80 18.85 -9.48
C GLU A 52 0.80 18.00 -8.19
N GLY A 53 0.70 16.67 -8.31
CA GLY A 53 0.76 15.76 -7.17
C GLY A 53 2.12 15.73 -6.46
N LEU A 54 3.19 16.14 -7.15
CA LEU A 54 4.54 16.26 -6.58
C LEU A 54 4.80 17.60 -5.90
N LYS A 55 3.91 18.59 -6.04
CA LYS A 55 4.00 19.82 -5.25
C LYS A 55 3.87 19.47 -3.78
N ARG A 56 4.73 20.05 -2.94
CA ARG A 56 4.69 19.91 -1.47
C ARG A 56 4.94 18.49 -0.94
N ILE A 57 5.54 17.59 -1.73
CA ILE A 57 5.93 16.25 -1.25
C ILE A 57 7.00 16.25 -0.14
N THR A 58 7.63 17.39 0.11
CA THR A 58 8.57 17.61 1.22
C THR A 58 7.95 18.41 2.38
N ASP A 59 6.73 18.93 2.21
CA ASP A 59 6.02 19.70 3.23
C ASP A 59 5.25 18.74 4.14
N VAL A 60 5.89 18.32 5.22
CA VAL A 60 5.32 17.34 6.17
C VAL A 60 4.01 17.85 6.78
N GLU A 61 3.90 19.15 7.07
CA GLU A 61 2.69 19.73 7.65
C GLU A 61 1.53 19.67 6.66
N PHE A 62 1.78 19.91 5.38
CA PHE A 62 0.78 19.67 4.34
C PHE A 62 0.38 18.21 4.21
N LEU A 63 1.35 17.30 4.17
CA LEU A 63 1.09 15.87 4.00
C LEU A 63 0.22 15.31 5.15
N LYS A 64 0.35 15.89 6.35
CA LYS A 64 -0.55 15.58 7.48
C LYS A 64 -1.98 16.04 7.26
N THR A 65 -2.30 16.90 6.29
CA THR A 65 -3.66 17.42 6.07
C THR A 65 -4.39 16.76 4.89
N VAL A 66 -3.73 15.88 4.15
CA VAL A 66 -4.32 15.24 2.96
C VAL A 66 -4.58 13.76 3.18
N SER A 67 -5.42 13.18 2.32
CA SER A 67 -5.58 11.73 2.22
C SER A 67 -4.30 11.09 1.67
N ASN A 68 -3.92 9.94 2.21
CA ASN A 68 -2.68 9.25 1.90
C ASN A 68 -2.97 7.85 1.32
N ASP A 69 -2.14 7.44 0.37
CA ASP A 69 -2.15 6.11 -0.24
C ASP A 69 -0.82 5.40 0.06
N TYR A 70 -0.88 4.29 0.79
CA TYR A 70 0.27 3.45 1.12
C TYR A 70 0.28 2.22 0.22
N ALA A 71 0.97 2.31 -0.90
CA ALA A 71 1.00 1.27 -1.91
C ALA A 71 2.26 0.38 -1.84
N VAL A 72 2.08 -0.93 -1.99
CA VAL A 72 3.15 -1.93 -2.10
C VAL A 72 2.93 -2.76 -3.37
N TYR A 73 3.75 -2.48 -4.38
CA TYR A 73 3.71 -3.14 -5.69
C TYR A 73 4.77 -4.24 -5.85
N PRO A 74 4.75 -5.02 -6.94
CA PRO A 74 5.79 -5.99 -7.23
C PRO A 74 7.19 -5.37 -7.24
N GLY A 75 8.13 -6.01 -6.55
CA GLY A 75 9.46 -5.47 -6.35
C GLY A 75 10.28 -6.30 -5.37
N PHE A 76 11.49 -5.83 -5.04
CA PHE A 76 12.44 -6.58 -4.22
C PHE A 76 11.86 -6.92 -2.83
N GLY A 77 11.51 -8.21 -2.65
CA GLY A 77 11.11 -8.81 -1.38
C GLY A 77 9.65 -8.61 -0.97
N THR A 78 8.82 -7.98 -1.79
CA THR A 78 7.39 -7.75 -1.52
C THR A 78 6.50 -8.75 -2.28
N PHE A 79 5.96 -8.34 -3.41
CA PHE A 79 5.09 -9.10 -4.29
C PHE A 79 5.83 -9.44 -5.60
N PRO A 80 5.37 -10.46 -6.35
CA PRO A 80 4.26 -11.37 -6.05
C PRO A 80 4.57 -12.37 -4.93
N ALA A 81 3.53 -12.96 -4.34
CA ALA A 81 3.65 -14.04 -3.36
C ALA A 81 2.55 -15.08 -3.54
N GLY A 82 2.89 -16.37 -3.40
CA GLY A 82 1.91 -17.45 -3.55
C GLY A 82 1.11 -17.64 -2.28
N ASN A 83 -0.22 -17.51 -2.37
CA ASN A 83 -1.24 -17.76 -1.33
C ASN A 83 -1.10 -17.02 0.01
N GLU A 84 0.08 -16.64 0.46
CA GLU A 84 0.31 -16.05 1.77
C GLU A 84 1.47 -15.07 1.73
N LYS A 85 1.32 -13.94 2.41
CA LYS A 85 2.38 -12.96 2.59
C LYS A 85 2.24 -12.27 3.94
N THR A 86 3.36 -12.19 4.66
CA THR A 86 3.53 -11.23 5.75
C THR A 86 4.42 -10.10 5.25
N LEU A 87 4.03 -8.87 5.52
CA LEU A 87 4.82 -7.68 5.20
C LEU A 87 4.71 -6.65 6.32
N ARG A 88 5.70 -5.75 6.37
CA ARG A 88 5.74 -4.66 7.34
C ARG A 88 5.79 -3.35 6.58
N ILE A 89 4.89 -2.43 6.91
CA ILE A 89 4.91 -1.06 6.38
C ILE A 89 5.11 -0.06 7.52
N ILE A 90 5.55 1.15 7.18
CA ILE A 90 5.62 2.27 8.10
C ILE A 90 4.49 3.23 7.76
N ILE A 91 3.62 3.50 8.73
CA ILE A 91 2.58 4.52 8.62
C ILE A 91 2.96 5.65 9.58
N PRO A 92 3.33 6.84 9.11
CA PRO A 92 3.62 7.99 9.97
C PRO A 92 2.35 8.66 10.52
N ASP A 93 1.19 8.45 9.90
CA ASP A 93 -0.08 9.07 10.32
C ASP A 93 -0.52 8.60 11.72
N ASP A 94 -0.94 9.55 12.54
CA ASP A 94 -1.57 9.32 13.85
C ASP A 94 -3.08 9.56 13.74
N THR A 95 -3.85 8.48 13.64
CA THR A 95 -5.31 8.55 13.54
C THR A 95 -6.00 8.88 14.87
N SER A 96 -5.27 8.85 15.99
CA SER A 96 -5.78 9.27 17.30
C SER A 96 -5.65 10.77 17.52
N ALA A 97 -4.63 11.40 16.91
CA ALA A 97 -4.37 12.83 17.02
C ALA A 97 -5.08 13.66 15.95
N VAL A 98 -5.38 13.08 14.78
CA VAL A 98 -6.00 13.80 13.67
C VAL A 98 -7.23 13.06 13.16
N LYS A 99 -8.30 13.80 12.84
CA LYS A 99 -9.53 13.23 12.31
C LYS A 99 -9.30 12.67 10.89
N PHE A 100 -9.67 11.41 10.72
CA PHE A 100 -9.82 10.75 9.43
C PHE A 100 -11.26 10.22 9.33
N ASP A 101 -11.78 10.19 8.11
CA ASP A 101 -13.15 9.73 7.86
C ASP A 101 -13.22 8.20 7.77
N ARG A 102 -12.24 7.58 7.10
CA ARG A 102 -12.16 6.13 6.93
C ARG A 102 -10.77 5.69 6.47
N ALA A 103 -10.51 4.39 6.61
CA ALA A 103 -9.39 3.72 5.96
C ALA A 103 -9.85 2.43 5.27
N VAL A 104 -9.28 2.16 4.10
CA VAL A 104 -9.59 0.99 3.26
C VAL A 104 -8.29 0.35 2.81
N MET A 105 -8.24 -0.98 2.85
CA MET A 105 -7.16 -1.76 2.26
C MET A 105 -7.66 -2.46 1.00
N ARG A 106 -6.87 -2.36 -0.07
CA ARG A 106 -7.05 -3.12 -1.31
C ARG A 106 -5.97 -4.21 -1.38
N VAL A 107 -6.37 -5.42 -1.72
CA VAL A 107 -5.47 -6.53 -2.05
C VAL A 107 -5.73 -6.96 -3.48
N GLU A 108 -4.67 -7.13 -4.25
CA GLU A 108 -4.72 -7.56 -5.64
C GLU A 108 -4.14 -8.96 -5.81
N THR A 109 -4.79 -9.78 -6.63
CA THR A 109 -4.29 -11.08 -7.10
C THR A 109 -4.05 -11.07 -8.61
N LYS A 110 -3.11 -11.89 -9.11
CA LYS A 110 -2.94 -12.04 -10.57
C LYS A 110 -4.12 -12.76 -11.21
N GLN A 111 -4.67 -13.75 -10.51
CA GLN A 111 -5.82 -14.54 -10.94
C GLN A 111 -7.12 -13.92 -10.41
N ASP A 112 -8.25 -14.31 -10.99
CA ASP A 112 -9.56 -14.07 -10.39
C ASP A 112 -9.61 -14.62 -8.95
N CYS A 113 -10.17 -13.84 -8.04
CA CYS A 113 -10.37 -14.18 -6.64
C CYS A 113 -11.80 -13.90 -6.17
N SER A 114 -12.73 -13.58 -7.06
CA SER A 114 -14.12 -13.21 -6.75
C SER A 114 -14.81 -14.22 -5.82
N ASP A 115 -14.62 -15.52 -6.08
CA ASP A 115 -15.15 -16.66 -5.31
C ASP A 115 -14.26 -17.14 -4.16
N LEU A 116 -13.07 -16.54 -3.96
CA LEU A 116 -12.11 -16.97 -2.94
C LEU A 116 -12.20 -16.14 -1.65
N GLN A 117 -12.01 -16.82 -0.52
CA GLN A 117 -11.75 -16.17 0.77
C GLN A 117 -10.27 -15.84 0.92
N ILE A 118 -9.96 -14.55 0.80
CA ILE A 118 -8.68 -13.98 1.18
C ILE A 118 -8.85 -13.32 2.54
N ASP A 119 -8.09 -13.77 3.52
CA ASP A 119 -8.02 -13.18 4.85
C ASP A 119 -6.90 -12.15 4.93
N VAL A 120 -7.20 -11.05 5.60
CA VAL A 120 -6.24 -10.00 5.87
C VAL A 120 -6.28 -9.66 7.35
N SER A 121 -5.12 -9.52 7.97
CA SER A 121 -5.00 -9.00 9.33
C SER A 121 -3.94 -7.92 9.43
N LEU A 122 -4.18 -6.97 10.32
CA LEU A 122 -3.30 -5.85 10.64
C LEU A 122 -2.96 -5.92 12.13
N ASN A 123 -1.68 -6.04 12.46
CA ASN A 123 -1.18 -6.25 13.82
C ASN A 123 -1.89 -7.41 14.56
N GLY A 124 -2.25 -8.47 13.82
CA GLY A 124 -2.96 -9.65 14.33
C GLY A 124 -4.49 -9.50 14.38
N THR A 125 -5.04 -8.31 14.17
CA THR A 125 -6.49 -8.11 14.09
C THR A 125 -6.99 -8.36 12.67
N ARG A 126 -7.90 -9.35 12.52
CA ARG A 126 -8.51 -9.66 11.21
C ARG A 126 -9.41 -8.51 10.75
N LEU A 127 -9.21 -8.08 9.50
CA LEU A 127 -10.01 -7.06 8.86
C LEU A 127 -11.31 -7.65 8.30
N LYS A 128 -12.35 -6.81 8.23
CA LYS A 128 -13.63 -7.20 7.63
C LYS A 128 -13.63 -6.84 6.15
N PRO A 129 -14.04 -7.75 5.25
CA PRO A 129 -14.30 -7.39 3.86
C PRO A 129 -15.30 -6.23 3.78
N CYS A 130 -15.13 -5.36 2.81
CA CYS A 130 -16.07 -4.28 2.53
C CYS A 130 -16.26 -4.11 1.03
N GLU A 131 -17.38 -3.49 0.66
CA GLU A 131 -17.59 -3.01 -0.70
C GLU A 131 -16.74 -1.77 -0.96
N HIS A 132 -16.29 -1.62 -2.20
CA HIS A 132 -15.61 -0.43 -2.67
C HIS A 132 -16.00 -0.17 -4.13
N GLU A 133 -16.31 1.08 -4.44
CA GLU A 133 -16.64 1.47 -5.81
C GLU A 133 -15.35 1.62 -6.63
N GLY A 134 -15.29 0.95 -7.79
CA GLY A 134 -14.13 0.99 -8.68
C GLY A 134 -12.97 0.09 -8.23
N THR A 135 -11.88 0.16 -8.98
CA THR A 135 -10.72 -0.75 -8.83
C THR A 135 -9.54 -0.12 -8.07
N GLU A 136 -9.54 1.20 -7.88
CA GLU A 136 -8.46 1.95 -7.26
C GLU A 136 -8.96 2.73 -6.04
N LEU A 137 -8.12 2.85 -5.01
CA LEU A 137 -8.45 3.62 -3.81
C LEU A 137 -8.44 5.14 -4.07
N PHE A 138 -7.62 5.58 -5.03
CA PHE A 138 -7.51 6.95 -5.48
C PHE A 138 -7.48 7.01 -6.99
N LEU A 139 -8.03 8.07 -7.57
CA LEU A 139 -8.04 8.25 -9.01
C LEU A 139 -6.60 8.26 -9.55
N PRO A 140 -6.27 7.37 -10.51
CA PRO A 140 -4.94 7.36 -11.10
C PRO A 140 -4.76 8.55 -12.05
N VAL A 141 -3.50 9.00 -12.18
CA VAL A 141 -3.13 10.05 -13.15
C VAL A 141 -3.29 9.57 -14.59
N ALA A 142 -3.12 8.26 -14.82
CA ALA A 142 -3.37 7.60 -16.10
C ALA A 142 -3.77 6.14 -15.88
N GLN A 143 -4.72 5.66 -16.69
CA GLN A 143 -5.11 4.25 -16.75
C GLN A 143 -4.57 3.59 -18.00
N ASN A 144 -4.30 2.29 -17.91
CA ASN A 144 -3.94 1.44 -19.03
C ASN A 144 -4.45 0.02 -18.78
N GLU A 145 -4.28 -0.87 -19.75
CA GLU A 145 -4.77 -2.26 -19.69
C GLU A 145 -4.11 -3.12 -18.59
N SER A 146 -3.05 -2.63 -17.95
CA SER A 146 -2.39 -3.32 -16.84
C SER A 146 -3.06 -3.08 -15.49
N TYR A 147 -4.07 -2.19 -15.42
CA TYR A 147 -4.85 -2.02 -14.19
C TYR A 147 -5.67 -3.29 -13.89
N PRO A 148 -5.83 -3.64 -12.61
CA PRO A 148 -6.58 -4.82 -12.22
C PRO A 148 -8.07 -4.64 -12.55
N THR A 149 -8.72 -5.73 -12.95
CA THR A 149 -10.18 -5.82 -13.03
C THR A 149 -10.76 -6.10 -11.64
N ALA A 150 -12.06 -5.85 -11.44
CA ALA A 150 -12.70 -6.00 -10.14
C ALA A 150 -12.62 -7.45 -9.59
N GLU A 151 -12.62 -8.45 -10.46
CA GLU A 151 -12.57 -9.87 -10.09
C GLU A 151 -11.22 -10.26 -9.48
N ARG A 152 -10.19 -9.43 -9.66
CA ARG A 152 -8.84 -9.63 -9.12
C ARG A 152 -8.59 -8.89 -7.80
N LEU A 153 -9.62 -8.27 -7.24
CA LEU A 153 -9.50 -7.38 -6.10
C LEU A 153 -10.34 -7.84 -4.91
N LYS A 154 -9.80 -7.61 -3.72
CA LYS A 154 -10.54 -7.67 -2.45
C LYS A 154 -10.30 -6.38 -1.67
N PHE A 155 -11.35 -5.88 -1.03
CA PHE A 155 -11.31 -4.68 -0.22
C PHE A 155 -11.69 -4.99 1.22
N TYR A 156 -11.05 -4.28 2.15
CA TYR A 156 -11.23 -4.46 3.57
C TYR A 156 -11.35 -3.11 4.27
N ALA A 157 -12.32 -3.00 5.18
CA ALA A 157 -12.40 -1.87 6.08
C ALA A 157 -11.26 -1.97 7.09
N VAL A 158 -10.51 -0.89 7.25
CA VAL A 158 -9.42 -0.79 8.22
C VAL A 158 -9.91 0.09 9.38
N PRO A 159 -10.10 -0.47 10.58
CA PRO A 159 -10.41 0.32 11.76
C PRO A 159 -9.30 1.34 12.03
N LEU A 160 -9.67 2.61 12.19
CA LEU A 160 -8.71 3.70 12.36
C LEU A 160 -7.86 3.54 13.62
N ASP A 161 -8.41 2.95 14.68
CA ASP A 161 -7.74 2.68 15.95
C ASP A 161 -6.59 1.66 15.83
N LEU A 162 -6.53 0.89 14.74
CA LEU A 162 -5.41 0.00 14.44
C LEU A 162 -4.23 0.70 13.77
N LEU A 163 -4.42 1.93 13.29
CA LEU A 163 -3.43 2.72 12.55
C LEU A 163 -2.68 3.67 13.48
N VAL A 164 -1.69 3.11 14.19
CA VAL A 164 -0.79 3.89 15.04
C VAL A 164 0.50 4.25 14.30
N PRO A 165 1.13 5.39 14.63
CA PRO A 165 2.41 5.78 14.03
C PRO A 165 3.47 4.70 14.19
N GLY A 166 4.16 4.39 13.11
CA GLY A 166 5.28 3.48 13.07
C GLY A 166 4.99 2.18 12.31
N ARG A 167 5.53 1.08 12.82
CA ARG A 167 5.59 -0.19 12.09
C ARG A 167 4.31 -0.97 12.25
N ILE A 168 3.65 -1.23 11.12
CA ILE A 168 2.45 -2.06 11.04
C ILE A 168 2.81 -3.38 10.36
N THR A 169 2.37 -4.49 10.95
CA THR A 169 2.51 -5.83 10.36
C THR A 169 1.19 -6.22 9.69
N ILE A 170 1.26 -6.58 8.41
CA ILE A 170 0.11 -7.02 7.63
C ILE A 170 0.34 -8.46 7.22
N HIS A 171 -0.70 -9.28 7.39
CA HIS A 171 -0.72 -10.66 6.95
C HIS A 171 -1.90 -10.88 6.01
N ILE A 172 -1.62 -11.43 4.83
CA ILE A 172 -2.58 -11.73 3.77
C ILE A 172 -2.50 -13.22 3.49
N LYS A 173 -3.65 -13.90 3.46
CA LYS A 173 -3.72 -15.35 3.28
C LYS A 173 -4.93 -15.76 2.45
N ASN A 174 -4.72 -16.53 1.40
CA ASN A 174 -5.74 -17.30 0.72
C ASN A 174 -6.15 -18.49 1.60
N VAL A 175 -7.31 -18.40 2.25
CA VAL A 175 -7.85 -19.46 3.09
C VAL A 175 -8.32 -20.64 2.23
N ASP A 176 -8.78 -20.33 1.02
CA ASP A 176 -9.31 -21.28 0.05
C ASP A 176 -8.23 -21.86 -0.88
N ARG A 177 -6.96 -21.90 -0.44
CA ARG A 177 -5.83 -22.36 -1.27
C ARG A 177 -5.99 -23.77 -1.85
N GLU A 178 -6.74 -24.64 -1.16
CA GLU A 178 -7.05 -26.00 -1.63
C GLU A 178 -8.07 -26.01 -2.76
N LYS A 179 -8.94 -24.99 -2.85
CA LYS A 179 -9.86 -24.80 -3.98
C LYS A 179 -9.11 -24.26 -5.18
N ARG A 180 -8.33 -23.20 -4.98
CA ARG A 180 -7.53 -22.56 -6.02
C ARG A 180 -6.38 -21.77 -5.40
N SER A 181 -5.17 -21.98 -5.94
CA SER A 181 -4.01 -21.16 -5.59
C SER A 181 -4.03 -19.84 -6.35
N VAL A 182 -3.53 -18.78 -5.68
CA VAL A 182 -3.38 -17.44 -6.27
C VAL A 182 -1.99 -16.88 -6.03
N ASN A 183 -1.58 -15.97 -6.90
CA ASN A 183 -0.46 -15.07 -6.66
C ASN A 183 -1.03 -13.74 -6.17
N LEU A 184 -0.78 -13.42 -4.91
CA LEU A 184 -0.92 -12.06 -4.39
C LEU A 184 0.05 -11.17 -5.17
N PHE A 185 -0.40 -9.99 -5.63
CA PHE A 185 0.34 -9.18 -6.60
C PHE A 185 0.63 -7.76 -6.13
N SER A 186 -0.29 -7.12 -5.42
CA SER A 186 -0.06 -5.81 -4.84
C SER A 186 -0.99 -5.60 -3.64
N MET A 187 -0.71 -4.56 -2.87
CA MET A 187 -1.68 -4.03 -1.93
C MET A 187 -1.60 -2.51 -1.83
N GLU A 188 -2.71 -1.91 -1.41
CA GLU A 188 -2.79 -0.49 -1.07
C GLU A 188 -3.53 -0.32 0.25
N LEU A 189 -3.17 0.71 1.01
CA LEU A 189 -3.94 1.18 2.16
C LEU A 189 -4.20 2.66 1.96
N GLY A 190 -5.46 3.00 1.72
CA GLY A 190 -5.94 4.36 1.59
C GLY A 190 -6.47 4.87 2.91
N LEU A 191 -6.01 6.05 3.30
CA LEU A 191 -6.41 6.76 4.50
C LEU A 191 -7.04 8.10 4.09
N TYR A 192 -8.33 8.28 4.38
CA TYR A 192 -9.16 9.35 3.83
C TYR A 192 -9.52 10.41 4.86
N ARG A 193 -9.51 11.67 4.43
CA ARG A 193 -9.90 12.87 5.19
C ARG A 193 -11.01 13.64 4.49
#